data_AF-A0A5R8K757-F1
#
_entry.id   AF-A0A5R8K757-F1
#
_cell.length_a   1.000
_cell.length_b   1.000
_cell.length_c   1.000
_cell.angle_alpha   90.00
_cell.angle_beta   90.00
_cell.angle_gamma   90.00
#
_symmetry.space_group_name_H-M   'P 1'
#
loop_
_entity.id
_entity.type
_entity.pdbx_description
1 polymer ?
#
loop_
_entity_poly.entity_id
_entity_poly.type
_entity_poly.pdbx_seq_one_letter_code
_entity_poly.pdbx_strand_id
1 'polypeptide(L)'
;MKKKSVFHHDNLGQFRGETHFVGGKQNRRKVRTVDGMEPDEFLRRNACDVWLHQEGHHDVLHQKEMERNRETIDEIDDDDEIPF
;
A
#
# COMPACT_ATOMS: atom_id res chain seq x y z
N MET A 1 1.10 17.39 -25.98
CA MET A 1 -0.01 17.84 -25.11
C MET A 1 0.30 17.39 -23.69
N LYS A 2 0.38 18.29 -22.69
CA LYS A 2 0.58 17.87 -21.30
C LYS A 2 -0.72 17.25 -20.80
N LYS A 3 -0.71 15.97 -20.38
CA LYS A 3 -1.84 15.37 -19.67
C LYS A 3 -1.97 16.09 -18.33
N LYS A 4 -3.13 16.72 -18.06
CA LYS A 4 -3.38 17.30 -16.73
C LYS A 4 -3.40 16.15 -15.72
N SER A 5 -2.62 16.24 -14.65
CA SER A 5 -2.71 15.28 -13.55
C SER A 5 -4.12 15.37 -12.97
N VAL A 6 -4.75 14.21 -12.74
CA VAL A 6 -6.04 14.13 -12.03
C VAL A 6 -5.88 14.56 -10.56
N PHE A 7 -4.66 14.51 -10.06
CA PHE A 7 -4.26 14.96 -8.73
C PHE A 7 -3.96 16.45 -8.72
N HIS A 8 -4.46 17.10 -7.68
CA HIS A 8 -4.23 18.49 -7.35
C HIS A 8 -3.31 18.57 -6.13
N HIS A 9 -2.62 19.70 -5.95
CA HIS A 9 -1.73 19.93 -4.80
C HIS A 9 -2.24 21.11 -3.97
N ASP A 10 -2.15 20.98 -2.65
CA ASP A 10 -2.29 22.07 -1.68
C ASP A 10 -1.10 22.08 -0.71
N ASN A 11 -1.15 22.93 0.31
CA ASN A 11 -0.08 23.07 1.31
C ASN A 11 0.15 21.80 2.15
N LEU A 12 -0.76 20.82 2.06
CA LEU A 12 -0.73 19.56 2.80
C LEU A 12 -0.48 18.37 1.86
N GLY A 13 -0.12 18.61 0.59
CA GLY A 13 0.26 17.57 -0.37
C GLY A 13 -0.77 17.33 -1.47
N GLN A 14 -0.80 16.09 -1.98
CA GLN A 14 -1.61 15.69 -3.13
C GLN A 14 -3.01 15.27 -2.73
N PHE A 15 -4.01 15.62 -3.55
CA PHE A 15 -5.39 15.18 -3.36
C PHE A 15 -6.14 15.00 -4.69
N ARG A 16 -7.13 14.11 -4.69
CA ARG A 16 -8.16 14.01 -5.74
C ARG A 16 -9.51 14.53 -5.22
N GLY A 17 -10.30 15.11 -6.10
CA GLY A 17 -11.69 15.46 -5.79
C GLY A 17 -12.61 14.28 -6.06
N GLU A 18 -13.42 13.89 -5.08
CA GLU A 18 -14.38 12.79 -5.20
C GLU A 18 -15.79 13.24 -4.84
N THR A 19 -16.77 12.74 -5.58
CA THR A 19 -18.18 12.99 -5.36
C THR A 19 -18.78 11.82 -4.59
N HIS A 20 -19.46 12.09 -3.49
CA HIS A 20 -20.14 11.08 -2.68
C HIS A 20 -21.55 11.56 -2.31
N PHE A 21 -22.45 10.63 -2.01
CA PHE A 21 -23.81 10.93 -1.62
C PHE A 21 -24.00 10.69 -0.13
N VAL A 22 -24.50 11.68 0.60
CA VAL A 22 -24.86 11.55 2.01
C VAL A 22 -26.30 12.02 2.18
N GLY A 23 -27.17 11.13 2.66
CA GLY A 23 -28.59 11.44 2.87
C GLY A 23 -29.31 11.92 1.59
N GLY A 24 -28.95 11.37 0.42
CA GLY A 24 -29.54 11.74 -0.87
C GLY A 24 -29.03 13.05 -1.49
N LYS A 25 -28.09 13.75 -0.85
CA LYS A 25 -27.43 14.94 -1.42
C LYS A 25 -26.05 14.60 -1.97
N GLN A 26 -25.72 15.16 -3.13
CA GLN A 26 -24.41 15.05 -3.73
C GLN A 26 -23.43 16.04 -3.08
N ASN A 27 -22.34 15.53 -2.51
CA ASN A 27 -21.27 16.32 -1.89
C ASN A 27 -19.92 16.04 -2.57
N ARG A 28 -19.01 17.02 -2.53
CA ARG A 28 -17.64 16.88 -3.05
C ARG A 28 -16.63 16.92 -1.90
N ARG A 29 -15.79 15.89 -1.78
CA ARG A 29 -14.73 15.78 -0.79
C ARG A 29 -13.36 15.78 -1.47
N LYS A 30 -12.34 16.29 -0.77
CA LYS A 30 -10.93 16.11 -1.12
C LYS A 30 -10.41 14.83 -0.45
N VAL A 31 -9.95 13.87 -1.24
CA VAL A 31 -9.32 12.65 -0.75
C VAL A 31 -7.81 12.80 -0.96
N ARG A 32 -7.04 12.73 0.14
CA ARG A 32 -5.59 12.87 0.08
C ARG A 32 -4.97 11.60 -0.47
N THR A 33 -3.90 11.77 -1.24
CA THR A 33 -3.12 10.68 -1.82
C THR A 33 -1.66 10.88 -1.47
N VAL A 34 -0.95 9.78 -1.26
CA VAL A 34 0.51 9.77 -1.04
C VAL A 34 1.12 9.14 -2.27
N ASP A 35 2.09 9.77 -2.92
CA ASP A 35 2.72 9.28 -4.16
C ASP A 35 1.75 8.79 -5.26
N GLY A 36 0.59 9.43 -5.37
CA GLY A 36 -0.45 9.08 -6.35
C GLY A 36 -1.26 7.81 -6.00
N MET A 37 -1.03 7.22 -4.83
CA MET A 37 -1.76 6.07 -4.28
C MET A 37 -2.59 6.47 -3.05
N GLU A 38 -3.54 5.61 -2.65
CA GLU A 38 -4.30 5.84 -1.43
C GLU A 38 -3.42 5.65 -0.19
N PRO A 39 -3.68 6.37 0.91
CA PRO A 39 -2.86 6.28 2.13
C PRO A 39 -2.72 4.85 2.67
N ASP A 40 -3.81 4.09 2.67
CA ASP A 40 -3.83 2.69 3.16
C ASP A 40 -2.96 1.78 2.29
N GLU A 41 -3.00 1.98 0.97
CA GLU A 41 -2.14 1.24 0.05
C GLU A 41 -0.67 1.60 0.25
N PHE A 42 -0.38 2.89 0.45
CA PHE A 42 0.99 3.36 0.69
C PHE A 42 1.55 2.73 1.96
N LEU A 43 0.72 2.67 3.00
CA LEU A 43 1.09 2.09 4.28
C LEU A 43 1.37 0.60 4.16
N ARG A 44 0.49 -0.18 3.51
CA ARG A 44 0.71 -1.62 3.31
C ARG A 44 2.03 -1.92 2.61
N ARG A 45 2.37 -1.11 1.60
CA ARG A 45 3.57 -1.29 0.79
C ARG A 45 4.85 -0.86 1.53
N ASN A 46 4.82 0.27 2.24
CA ASN A 46 6.03 0.92 2.76
C ASN A 46 6.22 0.80 4.27
N ALA A 47 5.20 0.43 5.04
CA ALA A 47 5.33 0.31 6.49
C ALA A 47 6.32 -0.81 6.85
N CYS A 48 7.16 -0.52 7.85
CA CYS A 48 8.06 -1.52 8.42
C CYS A 48 7.31 -2.48 9.34
N ASP A 49 7.90 -3.66 9.55
CA ASP A 49 7.31 -4.75 10.32
C ASP A 49 7.01 -4.34 11.78
N VAL A 50 7.88 -3.52 12.39
CA VAL A 50 7.68 -2.97 13.74
C VAL A 50 6.42 -2.11 13.80
N TRP A 51 6.23 -1.22 12.82
CA TRP A 51 5.08 -0.34 12.78
C TRP A 51 3.79 -1.15 12.55
N LEU A 52 3.82 -2.10 11.62
CA LEU A 52 2.68 -2.98 11.33
C LEU A 52 2.27 -3.78 12.57
N HIS A 53 3.22 -4.26 13.36
CA HIS A 53 2.95 -4.97 14.61
C HIS A 53 2.30 -4.05 15.67
N GLN A 54 2.83 -2.84 15.86
CA GLN A 54 2.32 -1.90 16.87
C GLN A 54 0.89 -1.44 16.58
N GLU A 55 0.54 -1.27 15.30
CA GLU A 55 -0.79 -0.84 14.87
C GLU A 55 -1.75 -2.01 14.62
N GLY A 56 -1.34 -3.24 14.94
CA GLY A 56 -2.20 -4.43 14.87
C GLY A 56 -2.46 -4.95 13.45
N HIS A 57 -1.66 -4.55 12.46
CA HIS A 57 -1.75 -5.01 11.07
C HIS A 57 -1.10 -6.39 10.87
N HIS A 58 -1.51 -7.37 11.68
CA HIS A 58 -0.94 -8.72 11.66
C HIS A 58 -1.17 -9.45 10.33
N ASP A 59 -2.30 -9.23 9.65
CA ASP A 59 -2.58 -9.85 8.34
C ASP A 59 -1.57 -9.43 7.28
N VAL A 60 -1.21 -8.13 7.26
CA VAL A 60 -0.22 -7.58 6.33
C VAL A 60 1.17 -8.09 6.67
N LEU A 61 1.50 -8.18 7.96
CA LEU A 61 2.77 -8.72 8.43
C LEU A 61 2.92 -10.21 8.05
N HIS A 62 1.87 -11.00 8.21
CA HIS A 62 1.85 -12.42 7.87
C HIS A 62 1.99 -12.63 6.35
N GLN A 63 1.31 -11.82 5.54
CA GLN A 63 1.48 -11.86 4.10
C GLN A 63 2.92 -11.57 3.67
N LYS A 64 3.56 -10.54 4.25
CA LYS A 64 4.97 -10.22 3.98
C LYS A 64 5.93 -11.34 4.39
N GLU A 65 5.66 -12.02 5.48
CA GLU A 65 6.42 -13.19 5.92
C GLU A 65 6.33 -14.35 4.91
N MET A 66 5.12 -14.66 4.44
CA MET A 66 4.90 -15.68 3.41
C MET A 66 5.62 -15.35 2.09
N GLU A 67 5.58 -14.09 1.66
CA GLU A 67 6.29 -13.62 0.46
C GLU A 67 7.82 -13.78 0.61
N ARG A 68 8.40 -13.39 1.75
CA ARG A 68 9.83 -13.59 2.03
C ARG A 68 10.23 -15.07 2.07
N ASN A 69 9.42 -15.91 2.72
CA ASN A 69 9.71 -17.35 2.79
C ASN A 69 9.65 -18.01 1.42
N ARG A 70 8.78 -17.54 0.52
CA ARG A 70 8.71 -18.03 -0.85
C ARG A 70 9.98 -17.67 -1.64
N GLU A 71 10.47 -16.44 -1.52
CA GLU A 71 11.71 -16.01 -2.17
C GLU A 71 12.90 -16.89 -1.73
N THR A 72 12.99 -17.25 -0.45
CA THR A 72 14.05 -18.12 0.07
C THR A 72 14.01 -19.54 -0.51
N ILE A 73 12.83 -20.08 -0.82
CA ILE A 73 12.70 -21.46 -1.35
C ILE A 73 13.13 -21.51 -2.82
N ASP A 74 12.84 -20.48 -3.60
CA ASP A 74 13.21 -20.41 -5.02
C ASP A 74 14.74 -20.21 -5.23
N GLU A 75 15.51 -19.86 -4.18
CA GLU A 75 16.97 -19.75 -4.21
C GLU A 75 17.72 -21.04 -3.82
N ILE A 76 17.01 -22.07 -3.33
CA ILE A 76 17.61 -23.38 -3.05
C ILE A 76 17.61 -24.15 -4.37
N ASP A 77 18.67 -24.00 -5.17
CA ASP A 77 18.96 -24.88 -6.31
C ASP A 77 18.95 -26.35 -5.82
N ASP A 78 18.29 -27.24 -6.56
CA ASP A 78 18.19 -28.69 -6.31
C ASP A 78 19.56 -29.43 -6.28
N ASP A 79 20.70 -28.72 -6.32
CA ASP A 79 22.07 -29.27 -6.36
C ASP A 79 22.69 -29.50 -4.97
N ASP A 80 22.13 -28.95 -3.88
CA ASP A 80 22.58 -29.29 -2.52
C ASP A 80 21.86 -30.55 -2.01
N GLU A 81 22.33 -31.70 -2.52
CA GLU A 81 22.05 -33.05 -2.02
C GLU A 81 22.27 -33.08 -0.50
N ILE A 82 21.19 -32.98 0.28
CA ILE A 82 21.19 -33.02 1.75
C ILE A 82 21.89 -34.33 2.16
N PRO A 83 23.10 -34.29 2.74
CA PRO A 83 23.79 -35.51 3.11
C PRO A 83 23.08 -36.13 4.31
N PHE A 84 22.67 -37.40 4.18
CA PHE A 84 22.05 -38.20 5.24
C PHE A 84 23.01 -38.45 6.43
#